data_AF-A0A957XZS2-F1
#
_entry.id   AF-A0A957XZS2-F1
#
_cell.length_a   1.000
_cell.length_b   1.000
_cell.length_c   1.000
_cell.angle_alpha   90.00
_cell.angle_beta   90.00
_cell.angle_gamma   90.00
#
_symmetry.space_group_name_H-M   'P 1'
#
loop_
_entity.id
_entity.type
_entity.pdbx_description
1 polymer ?
#
loop_
_entity_poly.entity_id
_entity_poly.type
_entity_poly.pdbx_seq_one_letter_code
_entity_poly.pdbx_strand_id
1 'polypeptide(L)'
;MTSTVDFLAADLGASNGRVLLAQWDGSRFSLDVLHRFPNRPANVPGRQHWDILGLWHEIKAGFAAYAARGAGTLTSVGVDTWGVDYG
;
A
#
# COMPACT_ATOMS: atom_id res chain seq x y z
N MET A 1 0.30 -5.33 29.55
CA MET A 1 -0.15 -4.61 28.34
C MET A 1 0.44 -5.33 27.15
N THR A 2 -0.38 -5.84 26.25
CA THR A 2 0.10 -6.39 24.96
C THR A 2 0.78 -5.27 24.19
N SER A 3 1.96 -5.54 23.64
CA SER A 3 2.64 -4.59 22.76
C SER A 3 1.78 -4.34 21.52
N THR A 4 1.67 -3.09 21.10
CA THR A 4 1.06 -2.74 19.81
C THR A 4 1.78 -3.49 18.69
N VAL A 5 1.01 -4.08 17.78
CA VAL A 5 1.54 -4.73 16.57
C VAL A 5 1.08 -3.99 15.33
N ASP A 6 1.97 -3.92 14.35
CA ASP A 6 1.79 -3.12 13.16
C ASP A 6 1.52 -4.03 11.95
N PHE A 7 0.68 -3.54 11.04
CA PHE A 7 0.33 -4.17 9.77
C PHE A 7 0.44 -3.14 8.67
N LEU A 8 0.89 -3.55 7.49
CA LEU A 8 0.87 -2.70 6.30
C LEU A 8 -0.17 -3.21 5.31
N ALA A 9 -0.94 -2.30 4.73
CA ALA A 9 -1.87 -2.63 3.65
C ALA A 9 -1.59 -1.76 2.43
N ALA A 10 -1.41 -2.37 1.27
CA ALA A 10 -1.39 -1.69 -0.02
C ALA A 10 -2.74 -1.89 -0.71
N ASP A 11 -3.51 -0.82 -0.80
CA ASP A 11 -4.82 -0.77 -1.46
C ASP A 11 -4.65 -0.06 -2.80
N LEU A 12 -4.81 -0.81 -3.87
CA LEU A 12 -4.64 -0.35 -5.24
C LEU A 12 -6.00 -0.29 -5.94
N GLY A 13 -6.48 0.93 -6.16
CA GLY A 13 -7.65 1.21 -7.00
C GLY A 13 -7.26 1.58 -8.43
N ALA A 14 -8.23 1.55 -9.35
CA ALA A 14 -7.99 1.78 -10.77
C ALA A 14 -7.42 3.18 -11.11
N SER A 15 -7.62 4.18 -10.25
CA SER A 15 -7.12 5.55 -10.47
C SER A 15 -6.11 6.04 -9.43
N ASN A 16 -6.03 5.38 -8.29
CA ASN A 16 -5.11 5.74 -7.20
C ASN A 16 -4.78 4.53 -6.34
N GLY A 17 -3.64 4.58 -5.66
CA GLY A 17 -3.27 3.62 -4.64
C GLY A 17 -2.83 4.29 -3.35
N ARG A 18 -2.81 3.52 -2.28
CA ARG A 18 -2.32 3.94 -0.97
C ARG A 18 -1.63 2.82 -0.22
N VAL A 19 -0.66 3.19 0.61
CA VAL A 19 -0.10 2.32 1.64
C VAL A 19 -0.54 2.85 2.99
N LEU A 20 -1.13 1.97 3.79
CA LEU A 20 -1.69 2.23 5.11
C LEU A 20 -0.87 1.52 6.18
N LEU A 21 -0.66 2.17 7.31
CA LEU A 21 -0.27 1.54 8.57
C LEU A 21 -1.53 1.27 9.37
N ALA A 22 -1.75 0.02 9.75
CA ALA A 22 -2.76 -0.36 10.73
C ALA A 22 -2.08 -0.85 12.01
N GLN A 23 -2.41 -0.23 13.14
CA GLN A 23 -1.82 -0.58 14.44
C GLN A 23 -2.88 -1.15 15.35
N TRP A 24 -2.65 -2.35 15.87
CA TRP A 24 -3.55 -3.04 16.79
C TRP A 24 -3.02 -2.95 18.22
N ASP A 25 -3.80 -2.35 19.12
CA ASP A 25 -3.42 -2.17 20.53
C ASP A 25 -3.87 -3.32 21.46
N GLY A 26 -4.46 -4.38 20.90
CA GLY A 26 -5.10 -5.46 21.66
C GLY A 26 -6.63 -5.34 21.73
N SER A 27 -7.20 -4.19 21.34
CA SER A 27 -8.64 -3.92 21.41
C SER A 27 -9.20 -3.26 20.15
N ARG A 28 -8.44 -2.40 19.49
CA ARG A 28 -8.87 -1.65 18.30
C ARG A 28 -7.72 -1.42 17.33
N PHE A 29 -8.11 -1.16 16.08
CA PHE A 29 -7.19 -0.65 15.06
C PHE A 29 -7.18 0.87 15.05
N SER A 30 -5.99 1.45 14.88
CA SER A 30 -5.80 2.80 14.37
C SER A 30 -5.19 2.72 12.97
N LEU A 31 -5.57 3.64 12.08
CA LEU A 31 -5.14 3.65 10.69
C LEU A 31 -4.46 4.98 10.36
N ASP A 32 -3.32 4.92 9.67
CA ASP A 32 -2.65 6.08 9.12
C ASP A 32 -2.25 5.84 7.65
N VAL A 33 -2.41 6.86 6.81
CA VAL A 33 -2.00 6.80 5.40
C VAL A 33 -0.53 7.20 5.32
N LEU A 34 0.33 6.23 5.05
CA LEU A 34 1.76 6.47 4.90
C LEU A 34 2.10 7.10 3.56
N HIS A 35 1.40 6.67 2.52
CA HIS A 35 1.66 7.10 1.16
C HIS A 35 0.41 7.01 0.30
N ARG A 36 0.20 8.02 -0.54
CA ARG A 36 -0.89 8.07 -1.53
C ARG A 36 -0.31 8.48 -2.87
N PHE A 37 -0.69 7.76 -3.92
CA PHE A 37 -0.14 7.95 -5.25
C PHE A 37 -1.21 7.76 -6.33
N PRO A 38 -1.06 8.39 -7.51
CA PRO A 38 -1.92 8.12 -8.64
C PRO A 38 -1.59 6.75 -9.25
N ASN A 39 -2.60 6.00 -9.67
CA ASN A 39 -2.42 4.81 -10.49
C ASN A 39 -2.63 5.23 -11.95
N ARG A 40 -1.54 5.41 -12.68
CA ARG A 40 -1.57 5.86 -14.08
C ARG A 40 -1.24 4.68 -14.99
N PRO A 41 -2.16 4.30 -15.88
CA PRO A 41 -1.85 3.31 -16.91
C PRO A 41 -0.67 3.75 -17.78
N ALA A 42 0.17 2.80 -18.15
CA ALA A 42 1.20 2.96 -19.16
C ALA A 42 0.58 2.75 -20.55
N ASN A 43 0.92 3.63 -21.48
CA ASN A 43 0.55 3.45 -22.88
C ASN A 43 1.64 2.65 -23.60
N VAL A 44 1.29 1.46 -24.09
CA VAL A 44 2.18 0.55 -24.82
C VAL A 44 1.49 0.21 -26.14
N PRO A 45 2.22 0.21 -27.26
CA PRO A 45 1.84 0.93 -28.49
C PRO A 45 0.33 1.19 -28.69
N GLY A 46 -0.21 2.23 -28.03
CA GLY A 46 -1.60 2.69 -28.17
C GLY A 46 -2.62 1.97 -27.28
N ARG A 47 -2.20 0.96 -26.51
CA ARG A 47 -3.03 0.21 -25.56
C ARG A 47 -2.68 0.62 -24.14
N GLN A 48 -3.69 0.65 -23.28
CA GLN A 48 -3.50 0.91 -21.86
C GLN A 48 -3.14 -0.39 -21.15
N HIS A 49 -2.02 -0.35 -20.44
CA HIS A 49 -1.56 -1.41 -19.55
C HIS A 49 -1.36 -0.84 -18.16
N TRP A 50 -1.40 -1.69 -17.13
CA TRP A 50 -0.97 -1.26 -15.81
C TRP A 50 0.54 -1.04 -15.80
N ASP A 51 0.96 0.10 -15.24
CA ASP A 51 2.38 0.34 -14.93
C ASP A 51 2.75 -0.45 -13.67
N ILE A 52 2.93 -1.78 -13.82
CA ILE A 52 3.22 -2.68 -12.71
C ILE A 52 4.53 -2.30 -11.99
N LEU A 53 5.53 -1.82 -12.73
CA LEU A 53 6.80 -1.40 -12.15
C LEU A 53 6.65 -0.08 -11.38
N GLY A 54 5.86 0.86 -11.90
CA GLY A 54 5.47 2.08 -11.20
C GLY A 54 4.69 1.76 -9.92
N LEU A 55 3.67 0.91 -9.98
CA LEU A 55 2.90 0.47 -8.82
C LEU A 55 3.78 -0.20 -7.75
N TRP A 56 4.70 -1.08 -8.16
CA TRP A 56 5.66 -1.68 -7.25
C TRP A 56 6.61 -0.66 -6.62
N HIS A 57 7.04 0.35 -7.39
CA HIS A 57 7.84 1.45 -6.85
C HIS A 57 7.07 2.22 -5.77
N GLU A 58 5.81 2.55 -6.02
CA GLU A 58 4.96 3.29 -5.08
C GLU A 58 4.68 2.48 -3.80
N ILE A 59 4.44 1.18 -3.90
CA ILE A 59 4.31 0.29 -2.72
C ILE A 59 5.58 0.35 -1.87
N LYS A 60 6.75 0.21 -2.49
CA LYS A 60 8.04 0.28 -1.79
C LYS A 60 8.26 1.66 -1.15
N ALA A 61 7.81 2.74 -1.78
CA ALA A 61 7.89 4.08 -1.18
C ALA A 61 7.07 4.17 0.12
N GLY A 62 5.87 3.58 0.15
CA GLY A 62 5.07 3.48 1.37
C GLY A 62 5.72 2.62 2.46
N PHE A 63 6.34 1.50 2.09
CA PHE A 63 7.09 0.67 3.05
C PHE A 63 8.36 1.36 3.57
N ALA A 64 9.03 2.15 2.73
CA ALA A 64 10.15 2.98 3.15
C ALA A 64 9.70 4.08 4.13
N ALA A 65 8.53 4.68 3.91
CA ALA A 65 7.94 5.63 4.85
C ALA A 65 7.62 4.99 6.21
N TYR A 66 7.16 3.73 6.23
CA TYR A 66 7.02 2.96 7.49
C TYR A 66 8.37 2.77 8.17
N ALA A 67 9.39 2.28 7.45
CA ALA A 67 10.71 2.01 7.98
C ALA A 67 11.36 3.27 8.59
N ALA A 68 11.17 4.43 7.96
CA ALA A 68 11.70 5.71 8.43
C ALA A 68 11.08 6.19 9.76
N ARG A 69 9.88 5.73 10.12
CA ARG A 69 9.22 6.09 11.39
C ARG A 69 9.80 5.36 12.60
N GLY A 70 10.58 4.29 12.39
CA GLY A 70 11.06 3.44 13.49
C GLY A 70 9.91 2.77 14.27
N ALA A 71 8.79 2.51 13.57
CA ALA A 71 7.58 1.94 14.17
C ALA A 71 7.74 0.45 14.51
N GLY A 72 6.74 -0.13 15.18
CA GLY A 72 6.82 -1.35 15.99
C GLY A 72 7.08 -2.64 15.21
N THR A 73 6.74 -3.77 15.83
CA THR A 73 6.91 -5.08 15.20
C THR A 73 5.90 -5.25 14.06
N LEU A 74 6.38 -5.15 12.82
CA LEU A 74 5.59 -5.45 11.64
C LEU A 74 5.20 -6.94 11.64
N THR A 75 3.91 -7.22 11.74
CA THR A 75 3.38 -8.57 11.87
C THR A 75 3.01 -9.18 10.52
N SER A 76 2.38 -8.41 9.64
CA SER A 76 2.10 -8.84 8.28
C SER A 76 1.86 -7.68 7.31
N VAL A 77 1.83 -8.04 6.03
CA VAL A 77 1.52 -7.13 4.92
C VAL A 77 0.38 -7.74 4.11
N GLY A 78 -0.63 -6.94 3.80
CA GLY A 78 -1.74 -7.28 2.89
C GLY A 78 -1.69 -6.42 1.64
N VAL A 79 -2.15 -6.98 0.52
CA VAL A 79 -2.33 -6.25 -0.74
C VAL A 79 -3.71 -6.56 -1.27
N ASP A 80 -4.48 -5.51 -1.56
CA ASP A 80 -5.74 -5.61 -2.28
C ASP A 80 -5.69 -4.75 -3.54
N THR A 81 -6.28 -5.27 -4.62
CA THR A 81 -6.29 -4.61 -5.93
C THR A 81 -7.67 -4.65 -6.53
N TRP A 82 -7.90 -3.83 -7.55
CA TRP A 82 -9.00 -4.06 -8.48
C TRP A 82 -8.90 -5.46 -9.11
N GLY A 83 -10.03 -5.93 -9.65
CA GLY A 83 -10.12 -7.19 -10.38
C GLY A 83 -9.69 -7.05 -11.85
N VAL A 84 -10.55 -7.45 -12.78
CA VAL A 84 -10.29 -7.39 -14.22
C VAL A 84 -10.59 -5.99 -14.75
N ASP A 85 -9.58 -5.28 -15.29
CA ASP A 85 -9.77 -3.97 -15.94
C ASP A 85 -8.95 -3.85 -17.25
N TYR A 86 -7.63 -3.94 -17.16
CA TYR A 86 -6.71 -3.84 -18.30
C TYR A 86 -5.60 -4.90 -18.18
N GLY A 87 -5.17 -5.46 -19.31
CA GLY A 87 -4.09 -6.46 -19.41
C GLY A 87 -3.02 -6.01 -20.38
#